data_AF-A0A1A7ZMC8-F1
#
_entry.id   AF-A0A1A7ZMC8-F1
#
_cell.length_a   1.000
_cell.length_b   1.000
_cell.length_c   1.000
_cell.angle_alpha   90.00
_cell.angle_beta   90.00
_cell.angle_gamma   90.00
#
_symmetry.space_group_name_H-M   'P 1'
#
loop_
_entity.id
_entity.type
_entity.pdbx_description
1 polymer ?
#
loop_
_entity_poly.entity_id
_entity_poly.type
_entity_poly.pdbx_seq_one_letter_code
_entity_poly.pdbx_strand_id
1 'polypeptide(L)'
;FKRCIEERKTFIDNVEKEFKLSMQSSYDEKARLTELISKKQALLAEIQRDKGRAVVENVQITKRMEQLKLGEERKQLLSRQQNKERNLKLFYAKQQKEAKGRDRILSEKLKRREEQAERRVELRKKAAIAHARKYKAMEQMIEEDLTQLAERALSIDAEITRRFFPSSCKQPQMASLKLPVPSKAQELVPNISQLQLHTEEEKMGAACSLQADTETPVTEGSGTEWEDGKLPSILQRDEKTQPCRETKPSTHKFHWESLGDVISEDKRRLWRAIEKKRREENAVLLDIRYLQGDNELLKKWNAELKKQ
;
A
#
# COMPACT_ATOMS: atom_id res chain seq x y z
N PHE A 1 -8.00 61.41 152.36
CA PHE A 1 -6.93 61.59 151.36
C PHE A 1 -6.38 60.26 150.83
N LYS A 2 -5.84 59.34 151.65
CA LYS A 2 -5.26 58.05 151.18
C LYS A 2 -6.22 57.16 150.35
N ARG A 3 -7.49 57.02 150.75
CA ARG A 3 -8.50 56.19 150.05
C ARG A 3 -8.76 56.64 148.60
N CYS A 4 -8.81 57.97 148.39
CA CYS A 4 -9.05 58.57 147.08
C CYS A 4 -7.85 58.40 146.12
N ILE A 5 -6.63 58.32 146.66
CA ILE A 5 -5.43 58.02 145.88
C ILE A 5 -5.45 56.56 145.41
N GLU A 6 -5.85 55.63 146.30
CA GLU A 6 -5.86 54.21 145.99
C GLU A 6 -6.99 53.80 145.03
N GLU A 7 -8.18 54.40 145.18
CA GLU A 7 -9.29 54.23 144.23
C GLU A 7 -8.91 54.74 142.84
N ARG A 8 -8.24 55.90 142.77
CA ARG A 8 -7.75 56.47 141.50
C ARG A 8 -6.67 55.58 140.87
N LYS A 9 -5.80 54.97 141.69
CA LYS A 9 -4.78 54.03 141.21
C LYS A 9 -5.40 52.75 140.66
N THR A 10 -6.36 52.16 141.36
CA THR A 10 -7.10 50.98 140.86
C THR A 10 -7.90 51.29 139.60
N PHE A 11 -8.48 52.48 139.47
CA PHE A 11 -9.18 52.90 138.26
C PHE A 11 -8.22 53.03 137.07
N ILE A 12 -7.07 53.69 137.27
CA ILE A 12 -6.04 53.82 136.24
C ILE A 12 -5.51 52.45 135.80
N ASP A 13 -5.22 51.55 136.75
CA ASP A 13 -4.75 50.19 136.46
C ASP A 13 -5.80 49.39 135.66
N ASN A 14 -7.09 49.55 135.97
CA ASN A 14 -8.15 48.84 135.26
C ASN A 14 -8.36 49.40 133.84
N VAL A 15 -8.30 50.72 133.67
CA VAL A 15 -8.35 51.38 132.35
C VAL A 15 -7.13 50.99 131.50
N GLU A 16 -5.93 50.93 132.08
CA GLU A 16 -4.74 50.45 131.38
C GLU A 16 -4.86 48.98 130.97
N LYS A 17 -5.43 48.13 131.82
CA LYS A 17 -5.61 46.70 131.54
C LYS A 17 -6.62 46.47 130.42
N GLU A 18 -7.77 47.15 130.47
CA GLU A 18 -8.79 47.17 129.41
C GLU A 18 -8.20 47.70 128.09
N PHE A 19 -7.42 48.79 128.15
CA PHE A 19 -6.74 49.34 126.97
C PHE A 19 -5.72 48.36 126.38
N LYS A 20 -4.92 47.69 127.21
CA LYS A 20 -3.96 46.66 126.78
C LYS A 20 -4.65 45.45 126.14
N LEU A 21 -5.77 44.98 126.72
CA LEU A 21 -6.57 43.88 126.16
C LEU A 21 -7.22 44.27 124.83
N SER A 22 -7.76 45.48 124.73
CA SER A 22 -8.34 46.02 123.50
C SER A 22 -7.29 46.17 122.39
N MET A 23 -6.10 46.70 122.73
CA MET A 23 -4.97 46.77 121.80
C MET A 23 -4.51 45.38 121.35
N GLN A 24 -4.40 44.42 122.27
CA GLN A 24 -4.03 43.05 121.94
C GLN A 24 -5.06 42.40 120.99
N SER A 25 -6.35 42.53 121.29
CA SER A 25 -7.43 42.04 120.43
C SER A 25 -7.39 42.68 119.04
N SER A 26 -7.09 43.97 118.95
CA SER A 26 -6.94 44.69 117.68
C SER A 26 -5.73 44.20 116.88
N TYR A 27 -4.59 43.94 117.56
CA TYR A 27 -3.41 43.34 116.92
C TYR A 27 -3.68 41.92 116.43
N ASP A 28 -4.36 41.09 117.21
CA ASP A 28 -4.72 39.73 116.84
C ASP A 28 -5.70 39.70 115.65
N GLU A 29 -6.69 40.62 115.63
CA GLU A 29 -7.62 40.81 114.52
C GLU A 29 -6.88 41.22 113.24
N LYS A 30 -5.96 42.18 113.36
CA LYS A 30 -5.13 42.65 112.23
C LYS A 30 -4.19 41.55 111.72
N ALA A 31 -3.63 40.74 112.61
CA ALA A 31 -2.81 39.59 112.24
C ALA A 31 -3.63 38.55 111.45
N ARG A 32 -4.83 38.20 111.92
CA ARG A 32 -5.76 37.32 111.20
C ARG A 32 -6.15 37.86 109.83
N LEU A 33 -6.43 39.17 109.75
CA LEU A 33 -6.79 39.81 108.48
C LEU A 33 -5.64 39.76 107.47
N THR A 34 -4.41 39.98 107.94
CA THR A 34 -3.20 39.89 107.13
C THR A 34 -2.99 38.46 106.63
N GLU A 35 -3.18 37.46 107.48
CA GLU A 35 -3.10 36.04 107.12
C GLU A 35 -4.15 35.65 106.06
N LEU A 36 -5.39 36.13 106.21
CA LEU A 36 -6.47 35.95 105.23
C LEU A 36 -6.16 36.60 103.88
N ILE A 37 -5.59 37.81 103.88
CA ILE A 37 -5.15 38.49 102.65
C ILE A 37 -4.05 37.68 101.95
N SER A 38 -3.04 37.20 102.70
CA SER A 38 -1.98 36.36 102.15
C SER A 38 -2.53 35.05 101.56
N LYS A 39 -3.45 34.38 102.25
CA LYS A 39 -4.14 33.17 101.74
C LYS A 39 -4.93 33.45 100.46
N LYS A 40 -5.66 34.58 100.42
CA LYS A 40 -6.38 35.01 99.21
C LYS A 40 -5.45 35.28 98.03
N GLN A 41 -4.30 35.93 98.28
CA GLN A 41 -3.30 36.19 97.24
C GLN A 41 -2.66 34.89 96.74
N ALA A 42 -2.36 33.95 97.63
CA ALA A 42 -1.84 32.63 97.25
C ALA A 42 -2.83 31.85 96.37
N LEU A 43 -4.11 31.83 96.75
CA LEU A 43 -5.19 31.23 95.97
C LEU A 43 -5.33 31.88 94.58
N LEU A 44 -5.26 33.21 94.50
CA LEU A 44 -5.32 33.92 93.22
C LEU A 44 -4.13 33.56 92.32
N ALA A 45 -2.93 33.45 92.88
CA ALA A 45 -1.74 33.05 92.14
C ALA A 45 -1.83 31.59 91.65
N GLU A 46 -2.43 30.70 92.44
CA GLU A 46 -2.67 29.30 92.06
C GLU A 46 -3.69 29.20 90.92
N ILE A 47 -4.83 29.90 91.03
CA ILE A 47 -5.83 29.98 89.95
C ILE A 47 -5.21 30.52 88.65
N GLN A 48 -4.34 31.53 88.73
CA GLN A 48 -3.65 32.05 87.55
C GLN A 48 -2.67 31.04 86.96
N ARG A 49 -1.95 30.28 87.79
CA ARG A 49 -1.09 29.18 87.34
C ARG A 49 -1.90 28.08 86.65
N ASP A 50 -3.05 27.69 87.19
CA ASP A 50 -3.93 26.69 86.57
C ASP A 50 -4.51 27.17 85.23
N LYS A 51 -4.92 28.44 85.15
CA LYS A 51 -5.35 29.04 83.88
C LYS A 51 -4.21 29.02 82.85
N GLY A 52 -2.99 29.36 83.27
CA GLY A 52 -1.81 29.29 82.40
C GLY A 52 -1.53 27.87 81.90
N ARG A 53 -1.59 26.87 82.79
CA ARG A 53 -1.46 25.44 82.42
C ARG A 53 -2.52 25.00 81.43
N ALA A 54 -3.79 25.31 81.69
CA ALA A 54 -4.90 24.94 80.82
C ALA A 54 -4.77 25.52 79.40
N VAL A 55 -4.29 26.76 79.26
CA VAL A 55 -4.03 27.37 77.95
C VAL A 55 -2.94 26.61 77.20
N VAL A 56 -1.84 26.26 77.87
CA VAL A 56 -0.72 25.53 77.25
C VAL A 56 -1.15 24.12 76.82
N GLU A 57 -1.90 23.41 77.66
CA GLU A 57 -2.43 22.09 77.33
C GLU A 57 -3.38 22.14 76.13
N ASN A 58 -4.29 23.12 76.09
CA ASN A 58 -5.19 23.30 74.95
C ASN A 58 -4.43 23.55 73.65
N VAL A 59 -3.37 24.37 73.67
CA VAL A 59 -2.51 24.62 72.50
C VAL A 59 -1.79 23.34 72.05
N GLN A 60 -1.33 22.51 72.98
CA GLN A 60 -0.72 21.22 72.62
C GLN A 60 -1.74 20.23 72.05
N ILE A 61 -2.95 20.18 72.60
CA ILE A 61 -4.03 19.32 72.12
C ILE A 61 -4.44 19.73 70.69
N THR A 62 -4.65 21.02 70.42
CA THR A 62 -4.98 21.49 69.08
C THR A 62 -3.86 21.21 68.09
N LYS A 63 -2.60 21.45 68.46
CA LYS A 63 -1.46 21.11 67.60
C LYS A 63 -1.40 19.62 67.25
N ARG A 64 -1.64 18.72 68.21
CA ARG A 64 -1.69 17.27 67.95
C ARG A 64 -2.85 16.89 67.04
N MET A 65 -4.04 17.47 67.27
CA MET A 65 -5.22 17.27 66.44
C MET A 65 -4.99 17.70 64.99
N GLU A 66 -4.38 18.87 64.78
CA GLU A 66 -4.03 19.38 63.45
C GLU A 66 -3.02 18.47 62.74
N GLN A 67 -1.98 18.00 63.45
CA GLN A 67 -1.00 17.07 62.88
C GLN A 67 -1.64 15.75 62.44
N LEU A 68 -2.59 15.21 63.21
CA LEU A 68 -3.33 14.02 62.84
C LEU A 68 -4.17 14.24 61.58
N LYS A 69 -4.94 15.33 61.51
CA LYS A 69 -5.73 15.71 60.32
C LYS A 69 -4.85 15.84 59.08
N LEU A 70 -3.73 16.55 59.19
CA LEU A 70 -2.77 16.72 58.09
C LEU A 70 -2.17 15.38 57.64
N GLY A 71 -1.94 14.46 58.57
CA GLY A 71 -1.51 13.09 58.27
C GLY A 71 -2.55 12.28 57.50
N GLU A 72 -3.82 12.39 57.88
CA GLU A 72 -4.94 11.73 57.19
C GLU A 72 -5.16 12.29 55.79
N GLU A 73 -5.15 13.62 55.64
CA GLU A 73 -5.26 14.28 54.34
C GLU A 73 -4.12 13.86 53.40
N ARG A 74 -2.88 13.83 53.89
CA ARG A 74 -1.73 13.34 53.11
C ARG A 74 -1.90 11.89 52.68
N LYS A 75 -2.38 11.01 53.56
CA LYS A 75 -2.67 9.60 53.22
C LYS A 75 -3.73 9.48 52.13
N GLN A 76 -4.82 10.25 52.22
CA GLN A 76 -5.86 10.26 51.20
C GLN A 76 -5.33 10.75 49.85
N LEU A 77 -4.53 11.83 49.85
CA LEU A 77 -3.98 12.42 48.64
C LEU A 77 -3.00 11.46 47.95
N LEU A 78 -2.14 10.80 48.72
CA LEU A 78 -1.23 9.77 48.23
C LEU A 78 -2.00 8.57 47.64
N SER A 79 -3.06 8.11 48.31
CA SER A 79 -3.89 7.02 47.80
C SER A 79 -4.58 7.39 46.48
N ARG A 80 -5.11 8.61 46.36
CA ARG A 80 -5.69 9.11 45.11
C ARG A 80 -4.65 9.17 43.99
N GLN A 81 -3.44 9.61 44.29
CA GLN A 81 -2.35 9.68 43.31
C GLN A 81 -1.94 8.28 42.84
N GLN A 82 -1.77 7.33 43.77
CA GLN A 82 -1.45 5.94 43.44
C GLN A 82 -2.54 5.29 42.57
N ASN A 83 -3.81 5.55 42.85
CA ASN A 83 -4.90 5.04 42.03
C ASN A 83 -4.90 5.64 40.62
N LYS A 84 -4.63 6.93 40.48
CA LYS A 84 -4.46 7.57 39.16
C LYS A 84 -3.30 6.94 38.38
N GLU A 85 -2.17 6.71 39.04
CA GLU A 85 -1.01 6.08 38.42
C GLU A 85 -1.29 4.64 37.97
N ARG A 86 -1.96 3.85 38.80
CA ARG A 86 -2.41 2.49 38.44
C ARG A 86 -3.36 2.50 37.24
N ASN A 87 -4.33 3.41 37.23
CA ASN A 87 -5.28 3.54 36.14
C ASN A 87 -4.59 3.95 34.82
N LEU A 88 -3.63 4.88 34.89
CA LEU A 88 -2.82 5.28 33.73
C LEU A 88 -1.98 4.11 33.19
N LYS A 89 -1.34 3.33 34.08
CA LYS A 89 -0.59 2.12 33.71
C LYS A 89 -1.49 1.10 33.00
N LEU A 90 -2.71 0.86 33.51
CA LEU A 90 -3.68 -0.02 32.88
C LEU A 90 -4.12 0.49 31.50
N PHE A 91 -4.41 1.79 31.37
CA PHE A 91 -4.81 2.39 30.11
C PHE A 91 -3.70 2.26 29.05
N TYR A 92 -2.45 2.55 29.44
CA TYR A 92 -1.31 2.43 28.54
C TYR A 92 -1.09 0.98 28.11
N ALA A 93 -1.19 0.02 29.04
CA ALA A 93 -1.07 -1.40 28.71
C ALA A 93 -2.18 -1.88 27.75
N LYS A 94 -3.41 -1.39 27.91
CA LYS A 94 -4.52 -1.68 26.98
C LYS A 94 -4.23 -1.11 25.59
N GLN A 95 -3.84 0.16 25.50
CA GLN A 95 -3.51 0.80 24.23
C GLN A 95 -2.34 0.10 23.52
N GLN A 96 -1.32 -0.31 24.27
CA GLN A 96 -0.18 -1.03 23.70
C GLN A 96 -0.59 -2.41 23.13
N LYS A 97 -1.49 -3.13 23.81
CA LYS A 97 -2.03 -4.40 23.29
C LYS A 97 -2.88 -4.18 22.04
N GLU A 98 -3.72 -3.15 22.01
CA GLU A 98 -4.52 -2.80 20.85
C GLU A 98 -3.66 -2.40 19.65
N ALA A 99 -2.63 -1.56 19.86
CA ALA A 99 -1.69 -1.16 18.82
C ALA A 99 -0.97 -2.39 18.22
N LYS A 100 -0.42 -3.26 19.07
CA LYS A 100 0.19 -4.53 18.62
C LYS A 100 -0.77 -5.42 17.85
N GLY A 101 -2.04 -5.46 18.26
CA GLY A 101 -3.09 -6.19 17.54
C GLY A 101 -3.35 -5.62 16.15
N ARG A 102 -3.47 -4.29 16.03
CA ARG A 102 -3.65 -3.58 14.76
C ARG A 102 -2.46 -3.77 13.83
N ASP A 103 -1.24 -3.62 14.35
CA ASP A 103 -0.01 -3.81 13.60
C ASP A 103 0.06 -5.23 13.03
N ARG A 104 -0.24 -6.25 13.84
CA ARG A 104 -0.26 -7.65 13.38
C ARG A 104 -1.24 -7.87 12.23
N ILE A 105 -2.45 -7.31 12.33
CA ILE A 105 -3.47 -7.41 11.27
C ILE A 105 -2.99 -6.70 9.99
N LEU A 106 -2.42 -5.51 10.11
CA LEU A 106 -1.91 -4.75 8.98
C LEU A 106 -0.75 -5.45 8.29
N SER A 107 0.23 -5.96 9.05
CA SER A 107 1.35 -6.73 8.50
C SER A 107 0.88 -7.98 7.75
N GLU A 108 -0.11 -8.69 8.29
CA GLU A 108 -0.65 -9.88 7.62
C GLU A 108 -1.43 -9.51 6.35
N LYS A 109 -2.16 -8.39 6.34
CA LYS A 109 -2.83 -7.87 5.14
C LYS A 109 -1.83 -7.44 4.07
N LEU A 110 -0.73 -6.77 4.46
CA LEU A 110 0.34 -6.37 3.55
C LEU A 110 1.01 -7.58 2.91
N LYS A 111 1.38 -8.58 3.72
CA LYS A 111 1.96 -9.84 3.21
C LYS A 111 1.06 -10.53 2.18
N ARG A 112 -0.25 -10.64 2.46
CA ARG A 112 -1.21 -11.20 1.50
C ARG A 112 -1.26 -10.41 0.19
N ARG A 113 -1.17 -9.07 0.25
CA ARG A 113 -1.15 -8.22 -0.94
C ARG A 113 0.13 -8.39 -1.76
N GLU A 114 1.28 -8.50 -1.10
CA GLU A 114 2.57 -8.77 -1.73
C GLU A 114 2.55 -10.11 -2.47
N GLU A 115 2.13 -11.18 -1.80
CA GLU A 115 1.98 -12.51 -2.41
C GLU A 115 1.02 -12.47 -3.62
N GLN A 116 -0.08 -11.72 -3.54
CA GLN A 116 -1.02 -11.57 -4.66
C GLN A 116 -0.41 -10.76 -5.82
N ALA A 117 0.40 -9.75 -5.53
CA ALA A 117 1.10 -8.97 -6.55
C ALA A 117 2.13 -9.85 -7.28
N GLU A 118 2.92 -10.63 -6.54
CA GLU A 118 3.88 -11.58 -7.10
C GLU A 118 3.20 -12.62 -8.00
N ARG A 119 2.09 -13.23 -7.56
CA ARG A 119 1.32 -14.17 -8.38
C ARG A 119 0.82 -13.53 -9.68
N ARG A 120 0.37 -12.28 -9.64
CA ARG A 120 -0.07 -11.54 -10.84
C ARG A 120 1.08 -11.25 -11.79
N VAL A 121 2.26 -10.88 -11.27
CA VAL A 121 3.46 -10.68 -12.08
C VAL A 121 3.88 -12.00 -12.74
N GLU A 122 3.89 -13.10 -12.00
CA GLU A 122 4.26 -14.41 -12.53
C GLU A 122 3.29 -14.90 -13.60
N LEU A 123 1.98 -14.66 -13.41
CA LEU A 123 0.97 -14.97 -14.41
C LEU A 123 1.20 -14.17 -15.70
N ARG A 124 1.50 -12.87 -15.60
CA ARG A 124 1.83 -12.04 -16.78
C ARG A 124 3.08 -12.53 -17.50
N LYS A 125 4.13 -12.90 -16.76
CA LYS A 125 5.35 -13.49 -17.35
C LYS A 125 5.04 -14.77 -18.12
N LYS A 126 4.30 -15.70 -17.51
CA LYS A 126 3.89 -16.96 -18.16
C LYS A 126 3.05 -16.70 -19.41
N ALA A 127 2.10 -15.77 -19.34
CA ALA A 127 1.29 -15.37 -20.49
C ALA A 127 2.16 -14.78 -21.61
N ALA A 128 3.06 -13.84 -21.31
CA ALA A 128 3.97 -13.25 -22.28
C ALA A 128 4.85 -14.32 -22.97
N ILE A 129 5.40 -15.27 -22.21
CA ILE A 129 6.18 -16.39 -22.76
C ILE A 129 5.30 -17.28 -23.66
N ALA A 130 4.08 -17.60 -23.23
CA ALA A 130 3.17 -18.42 -24.03
C ALA A 130 2.78 -17.72 -25.33
N HIS A 131 2.48 -16.42 -25.30
CA HIS A 131 2.20 -15.62 -26.49
C HIS A 131 3.41 -15.56 -27.41
N ALA A 132 4.60 -15.26 -26.90
CA ALA A 132 5.83 -15.22 -27.70
C ALA A 132 6.10 -16.57 -28.39
N ARG A 133 5.89 -17.70 -27.69
CA ARG A 133 6.01 -19.05 -28.28
C ARG A 133 4.99 -19.28 -29.40
N LYS A 134 3.73 -18.91 -29.19
CA LYS A 134 2.67 -19.03 -30.21
C LYS A 134 2.97 -18.19 -31.45
N TYR A 135 3.38 -16.94 -31.26
CA TYR A 135 3.77 -16.06 -32.37
C TYR A 135 4.94 -16.62 -33.15
N LYS A 136 6.00 -17.08 -32.47
CA LYS A 136 7.16 -17.68 -33.13
C LYS A 136 6.80 -18.94 -33.93
N ALA A 137 5.93 -19.80 -33.38
CA ALA A 137 5.47 -20.99 -34.10
C ALA A 137 4.65 -20.65 -35.35
N MET A 138 3.76 -19.64 -35.23
CA MET A 138 2.97 -19.16 -36.36
C MET A 138 3.84 -18.51 -37.44
N GLU A 139 4.83 -17.71 -37.05
CA GLU A 139 5.79 -17.08 -37.96
C GLU A 139 6.60 -18.12 -38.74
N GLN A 140 7.10 -19.16 -38.06
CA GLN A 140 7.81 -20.28 -38.71
C GLN A 140 6.93 -21.02 -39.71
N MET A 141 5.69 -21.34 -39.33
CA MET A 141 4.74 -22.00 -40.23
C MET A 141 4.45 -21.16 -41.48
N ILE A 142 4.23 -19.86 -41.32
CA ILE A 142 4.02 -18.93 -42.44
C ILE A 142 5.26 -18.85 -43.34
N GLU A 143 6.46 -18.85 -42.74
CA GLU A 143 7.73 -18.82 -43.47
C GLU A 143 7.95 -20.08 -44.31
N GLU A 144 7.64 -21.25 -43.75
CA GLU A 144 7.65 -22.52 -44.47
C GLU A 144 6.65 -22.53 -45.63
N ASP A 145 5.40 -22.10 -45.39
CA ASP A 145 4.35 -22.05 -46.42
C ASP A 145 4.73 -21.11 -47.57
N LEU A 146 5.24 -19.91 -47.25
CA LEU A 146 5.66 -18.93 -48.25
C LEU A 146 6.91 -19.40 -49.01
N THR A 147 7.84 -20.08 -48.35
CA THR A 147 9.00 -20.68 -49.02
C THR A 147 8.55 -21.76 -50.01
N GLN A 148 7.62 -22.64 -49.62
CA GLN A 148 7.08 -23.66 -50.52
C GLN A 148 6.34 -23.05 -51.72
N LEU A 149 5.56 -21.97 -51.50
CA LEU A 149 4.88 -21.25 -52.57
C LEU A 149 5.88 -20.61 -53.54
N ALA A 150 6.96 -20.02 -53.03
CA ALA A 150 8.03 -19.47 -53.86
C ALA A 150 8.73 -20.55 -54.70
N GLU A 151 9.05 -21.70 -54.11
CA GLU A 151 9.65 -22.84 -54.82
C GLU A 151 8.73 -23.35 -55.96
N ARG A 152 7.43 -23.48 -55.68
CA ARG A 152 6.43 -23.85 -56.69
C ARG A 152 6.35 -22.81 -57.81
N ALA A 153 6.32 -21.52 -57.47
CA ALA A 153 6.27 -20.45 -58.45
C ALA A 153 7.49 -20.46 -59.38
N LEU A 154 8.70 -20.66 -58.83
CA LEU A 154 9.93 -20.79 -59.62
C LEU A 154 9.94 -22.04 -60.48
N SER A 155 9.39 -23.16 -59.99
CA SER A 155 9.27 -24.40 -60.76
C SER A 155 8.34 -24.22 -61.97
N ILE A 156 7.21 -23.52 -61.77
CA ILE A 156 6.28 -23.16 -62.84
C ILE A 156 6.96 -22.22 -63.84
N ASP A 157 7.67 -21.19 -63.37
CA ASP A 157 8.43 -20.27 -64.22
C ASP A 157 9.45 -21.00 -65.10
N ALA A 158 10.20 -21.91 -64.50
CA ALA A 158 11.18 -22.72 -65.22
C ALA A 158 10.52 -23.57 -66.31
N GLU A 159 9.35 -24.15 -66.04
CA GLU A 159 8.61 -24.95 -67.01
C GLU A 159 8.01 -24.10 -68.15
N ILE A 160 7.45 -22.93 -67.84
CA ILE A 160 6.97 -21.98 -68.84
C ILE A 160 8.13 -21.53 -69.72
N THR A 161 9.25 -21.13 -69.10
CA THR A 161 10.46 -20.71 -69.82
C THR A 161 10.97 -21.83 -70.72
N ARG A 162 11.03 -23.08 -70.23
CA ARG A 162 11.45 -24.24 -71.01
C ARG A 162 10.57 -24.47 -72.24
N ARG A 163 9.25 -24.34 -72.11
CA ARG A 163 8.29 -24.61 -73.21
C ARG A 163 8.22 -23.50 -74.24
N PHE A 164 8.25 -22.24 -73.80
CA PHE A 164 8.03 -21.09 -74.69
C PHE A 164 9.33 -20.39 -75.11
N PHE A 165 10.42 -20.57 -74.35
CA PHE A 165 11.73 -19.97 -74.62
C PHE A 165 12.88 -20.97 -74.32
N PRO A 166 13.05 -22.02 -75.13
CA PRO A 166 14.03 -23.09 -74.86
C PRO A 166 15.48 -22.59 -74.76
N SER A 167 15.80 -21.47 -75.42
CA SER A 167 17.13 -20.87 -75.47
C SER A 167 17.50 -20.01 -74.25
N SER A 168 16.56 -19.71 -73.35
CA SER A 168 16.77 -18.81 -72.20
C SER A 168 16.74 -19.51 -70.83
N CYS A 169 16.65 -20.84 -70.79
CA CYS A 169 16.61 -21.61 -69.55
C CYS A 169 17.91 -21.47 -68.74
N LYS A 170 17.91 -20.56 -67.77
CA LYS A 170 18.81 -20.58 -66.61
C LYS A 170 17.99 -21.02 -65.40
N GLN A 171 18.38 -22.11 -64.75
CA GLN A 171 17.68 -22.62 -63.56
C GLN A 171 17.74 -21.58 -62.43
N PRO A 172 16.60 -21.02 -61.98
CA PRO A 172 16.59 -20.14 -60.82
C PRO A 172 16.93 -20.97 -59.58
N GLN A 173 18.04 -20.67 -58.91
CA GLN A 173 18.42 -21.37 -57.69
C GLN A 173 17.84 -20.65 -56.47
N MET A 174 17.08 -21.37 -55.63
CA MET A 174 16.62 -20.90 -54.30
C MET A 174 17.77 -20.46 -53.39
N ALA A 175 18.97 -21.01 -53.62
CA ALA A 175 20.19 -20.65 -52.89
C ALA A 175 20.58 -19.16 -53.02
N SER A 176 20.14 -18.47 -54.08
CA SER A 176 20.42 -17.05 -54.33
C SER A 176 19.64 -16.10 -53.41
N LEU A 177 18.54 -16.57 -52.81
CA LEU A 177 17.65 -15.78 -51.95
C LEU A 177 17.94 -15.98 -50.46
N LYS A 178 18.71 -17.01 -50.09
CA LYS A 178 19.33 -17.10 -48.76
C LYS A 178 20.44 -16.06 -48.68
N LEU A 179 20.11 -14.89 -48.16
CA LEU A 179 21.13 -13.93 -47.71
C LEU A 179 22.11 -14.65 -46.76
N PRO A 180 23.43 -14.40 -46.86
CA PRO A 180 24.36 -14.89 -45.87
C PRO A 180 23.97 -14.27 -44.54
N VAL A 181 23.50 -15.10 -43.61
CA VAL A 181 23.38 -14.69 -42.21
C VAL A 181 24.75 -14.16 -41.80
N PRO A 182 24.89 -12.90 -41.34
CA PRO A 182 26.15 -12.45 -40.82
C PRO A 182 26.49 -13.32 -39.61
N SER A 183 27.46 -14.20 -39.81
CA SER A 183 28.10 -14.98 -38.75
C SER A 183 28.90 -14.01 -37.89
N LYS A 184 28.20 -13.36 -36.95
CA LYS A 184 28.65 -12.69 -35.71
C LYS A 184 27.55 -11.73 -35.23
N ALA A 185 26.40 -12.28 -34.85
CA ALA A 185 25.80 -11.83 -33.61
C ALA A 185 26.03 -13.01 -32.66
N GLN A 186 26.90 -12.82 -31.67
CA GLN A 186 26.99 -13.75 -30.55
C GLN A 186 25.57 -14.07 -30.11
N GLU A 187 25.34 -15.34 -29.87
CA GLU A 187 24.18 -15.92 -29.24
C GLU A 187 24.03 -15.31 -27.83
N LEU A 188 23.66 -14.03 -27.75
CA LEU A 188 22.97 -13.48 -26.60
C LEU A 188 21.54 -13.97 -26.75
N VAL A 189 21.36 -15.26 -26.52
CA VAL A 189 20.17 -15.72 -25.81
C VAL A 189 20.05 -14.74 -24.64
N PRO A 190 19.01 -13.90 -24.57
CA PRO A 190 18.74 -13.23 -23.31
C PRO A 190 18.48 -14.39 -22.36
N ASN A 191 19.46 -14.69 -21.50
CA ASN A 191 19.26 -15.62 -20.43
C ASN A 191 18.06 -15.07 -19.66
N ILE A 192 16.91 -15.74 -19.81
CA ILE A 192 15.61 -15.31 -19.25
C ILE A 192 15.70 -15.21 -17.71
N SER A 193 16.80 -15.68 -17.12
CA SER A 193 17.17 -15.52 -15.71
C SER A 193 17.71 -14.13 -15.32
N GLN A 194 17.92 -13.19 -16.26
CA GLN A 194 18.51 -11.86 -15.97
C GLN A 194 17.62 -10.65 -16.24
N LEU A 195 16.30 -10.84 -16.44
CA LEU A 195 15.35 -9.72 -16.34
C LEU A 195 15.14 -9.34 -14.86
N GLN A 196 16.19 -8.87 -14.20
CA GLN A 196 16.07 -7.96 -13.08
C GLN A 196 15.73 -6.59 -13.66
N LEU A 197 14.44 -6.26 -13.66
CA LEU A 197 14.00 -4.87 -13.75
C LEU A 197 14.68 -4.14 -12.59
N HIS A 198 15.68 -3.30 -12.92
CA HIS A 198 16.15 -2.27 -12.01
C HIS A 198 14.94 -1.42 -11.64
N THR A 199 14.45 -1.65 -10.43
CA THR A 199 13.58 -0.71 -9.75
C THR A 199 14.51 0.39 -9.26
N GLU A 200 14.69 1.43 -10.07
CA GLU A 200 15.29 2.65 -9.54
C GLU A 200 14.31 3.24 -8.51
N GLU A 201 14.74 3.21 -7.26
CA GLU A 201 14.15 4.00 -6.18
C GLU A 201 14.43 5.49 -6.46
N GLU A 202 13.59 6.12 -7.29
CA GLU A 202 13.48 7.58 -7.25
C GLU A 202 12.70 7.97 -5.98
N LYS A 203 13.48 8.24 -4.92
CA LYS A 203 13.05 9.07 -3.81
C LYS A 203 12.67 10.45 -4.34
N MET A 204 11.38 10.70 -4.53
CA MET A 204 10.83 12.05 -4.50
C MET A 204 9.55 12.06 -3.67
N GLY A 205 9.66 12.67 -2.49
CA GLY A 205 8.72 13.68 -2.02
C GLY A 205 7.31 13.22 -1.67
N ALA A 206 7.02 13.28 -0.37
CA ALA A 206 5.68 13.30 0.19
C ALA A 206 4.67 14.13 -0.61
N ALA A 207 3.51 13.54 -0.90
CA ALA A 207 2.25 14.26 -0.92
C ALA A 207 1.15 13.28 -0.48
N CYS A 208 0.76 13.38 0.79
CA CYS A 208 -0.53 12.91 1.25
C CYS A 208 -1.63 13.55 0.40
N SER A 209 -2.56 12.74 -0.12
CA SER A 209 -3.92 13.23 -0.31
C SER A 209 -4.89 12.12 0.09
N LEU A 210 -5.51 12.36 1.25
CA LEU A 210 -6.66 11.66 1.78
C LEU A 210 -7.80 11.75 0.77
N GLN A 211 -8.39 10.62 0.37
CA GLN A 211 -9.82 10.58 0.13
C GLN A 211 -10.39 9.31 0.77
N ALA A 212 -11.37 9.57 1.63
CA ALA A 212 -12.12 8.62 2.43
C ALA A 212 -13.33 8.08 1.64
N ASP A 213 -13.61 6.80 1.92
CA ASP A 213 -14.90 6.13 2.00
C ASP A 213 -15.91 6.25 0.85
N THR A 214 -16.36 5.10 0.33
CA THR A 214 -17.73 4.60 0.62
C THR A 214 -17.80 3.09 0.38
N GLU A 215 -18.24 2.34 1.40
CA GLU A 215 -18.60 0.92 1.33
C GLU A 215 -19.95 0.71 0.65
N THR A 216 -20.14 -0.41 -0.08
CA THR A 216 -21.29 -1.37 -0.05
C THR A 216 -21.24 -2.32 -1.28
N PRO A 217 -21.97 -3.46 -1.32
CA PRO A 217 -21.46 -4.76 -0.90
C PRO A 217 -21.48 -5.81 -2.04
N VAL A 218 -21.02 -7.01 -1.70
CA VAL A 218 -21.02 -8.27 -2.45
C VAL A 218 -22.29 -8.51 -3.29
N THR A 219 -22.11 -8.95 -4.53
CA THR A 219 -23.06 -9.86 -5.17
C THR A 219 -22.26 -10.89 -5.99
N GLU A 220 -22.29 -12.14 -5.53
CA GLU A 220 -21.89 -13.31 -6.31
C GLU A 220 -22.84 -13.46 -7.50
N GLY A 221 -22.26 -13.64 -8.69
CA GLY A 221 -23.01 -13.85 -9.92
C GLY A 221 -22.15 -14.61 -10.91
N SER A 222 -22.31 -15.93 -10.88
CA SER A 222 -21.95 -16.89 -11.92
C SER A 222 -22.18 -16.35 -13.35
N GLY A 223 -21.27 -16.66 -14.27
CA GLY A 223 -21.45 -16.34 -15.68
C GLY A 223 -20.19 -16.52 -16.51
N THR A 224 -19.81 -17.78 -16.76
CA THR A 224 -19.02 -18.16 -17.92
C THR A 224 -19.74 -17.75 -19.20
N GLU A 225 -19.19 -16.76 -19.91
CA GLU A 225 -19.39 -16.62 -21.35
C GLU A 225 -18.22 -15.81 -21.91
N TRP A 226 -17.27 -16.52 -22.52
CA TRP A 226 -16.18 -15.90 -23.28
C TRP A 226 -16.74 -15.57 -24.65
N GLU A 227 -17.35 -14.40 -24.77
CA GLU A 227 -17.68 -13.80 -26.06
C GLU A 227 -16.40 -13.35 -26.78
N ASP A 228 -16.38 -13.65 -28.07
CA ASP A 228 -15.25 -13.55 -28.96
C ASP A 228 -14.74 -12.10 -29.15
N GLY A 229 -13.42 -11.98 -29.28
CA GLY A 229 -12.83 -10.91 -30.11
C GLY A 229 -12.56 -9.55 -29.46
N LYS A 230 -12.67 -9.35 -28.14
CA LYS A 230 -12.26 -8.08 -27.52
C LYS A 230 -11.00 -8.21 -26.67
N LEU A 231 -9.88 -7.73 -27.21
CA LEU A 231 -8.65 -7.48 -26.45
C LEU A 231 -8.99 -6.67 -25.19
N PRO A 232 -8.54 -7.07 -23.99
CA PRO A 232 -8.79 -6.28 -22.79
C PRO A 232 -8.11 -4.93 -22.94
N SER A 233 -8.88 -3.85 -22.76
CA SER A 233 -8.49 -2.43 -22.82
C SER A 233 -7.51 -2.00 -21.71
N ILE A 234 -6.54 -2.86 -21.35
CA ILE A 234 -5.53 -2.62 -20.29
C ILE A 234 -4.37 -1.73 -20.80
N LEU A 235 -4.45 -1.23 -22.03
CA LEU A 235 -3.60 -0.14 -22.50
C LEU A 235 -4.38 1.19 -22.48
N GLN A 236 -4.79 1.63 -21.29
CA GLN A 236 -4.92 3.08 -21.09
C GLN A 236 -3.50 3.64 -21.19
N ARG A 237 -3.28 4.39 -22.27
CA ARG A 237 -2.02 5.05 -22.58
C ARG A 237 -1.72 6.06 -21.47
N ASP A 238 -0.65 5.83 -20.73
CA ASP A 238 0.12 6.94 -20.22
C ASP A 238 0.78 7.64 -21.41
N GLU A 239 0.32 8.87 -21.68
CA GLU A 239 0.91 9.80 -22.65
C GLU A 239 2.32 10.22 -22.20
N LYS A 240 3.28 9.29 -22.26
CA LYS A 240 4.71 9.61 -22.22
C LYS A 240 5.59 8.54 -22.86
N THR A 241 5.01 7.67 -23.69
CA THR A 241 5.81 6.74 -24.48
C THR A 241 6.32 7.46 -25.73
N GLN A 242 7.60 7.78 -25.65
CA GLN A 242 8.48 8.20 -26.73
C GLN A 242 8.13 7.46 -28.04
N PRO A 243 8.07 8.15 -29.21
CA PRO A 243 7.74 7.50 -30.47
C PRO A 243 8.77 6.39 -30.70
N CYS A 244 8.27 5.17 -30.97
CA CYS A 244 9.10 4.08 -31.43
C CYS A 244 9.87 4.61 -32.65
N ARG A 245 11.18 4.87 -32.48
CA ARG A 245 12.04 5.20 -33.60
C ARG A 245 11.93 4.03 -34.56
N GLU A 246 11.44 4.30 -35.76
CA GLU A 246 11.53 3.40 -36.90
C GLU A 246 13.00 3.06 -37.10
N THR A 247 13.40 1.97 -36.46
CA THR A 247 14.69 1.37 -36.63
C THR A 247 14.63 0.68 -37.99
N LYS A 248 15.70 0.85 -38.77
CA LYS A 248 15.95 0.28 -40.09
C LYS A 248 15.14 -0.99 -40.35
N PRO A 249 14.52 -1.15 -41.55
CA PRO A 249 13.64 -2.28 -41.85
C PRO A 249 14.34 -3.55 -41.38
N SER A 250 13.67 -4.26 -40.47
CA SER A 250 14.25 -5.47 -39.90
C SER A 250 14.61 -6.41 -41.06
N THR A 251 15.68 -7.18 -40.91
CA THR A 251 16.09 -8.18 -41.90
C THR A 251 14.91 -9.06 -42.33
N HIS A 252 13.96 -9.26 -41.42
CA HIS A 252 12.68 -9.92 -41.64
C HIS A 252 11.76 -9.23 -42.66
N LYS A 253 11.62 -7.90 -42.64
CA LYS A 253 10.82 -7.16 -43.64
C LYS A 253 11.39 -7.35 -45.06
N PHE A 254 12.72 -7.26 -45.19
CA PHE A 254 13.39 -7.44 -46.48
C PHE A 254 13.27 -8.89 -46.99
N HIS A 255 13.27 -9.87 -46.08
CA HIS A 255 13.04 -11.28 -46.42
C HIS A 255 11.64 -11.51 -47.02
N TRP A 256 10.57 -10.98 -46.40
CA TRP A 256 9.21 -11.13 -46.92
C TRP A 256 8.99 -10.42 -48.26
N GLU A 257 9.51 -9.21 -48.40
CA GLU A 257 9.47 -8.48 -49.68
C GLU A 257 10.19 -9.28 -50.78
N SER A 258 11.34 -9.88 -50.46
CA SER A 258 12.08 -10.73 -51.40
C SER A 258 11.33 -12.01 -51.79
N LEU A 259 10.56 -12.63 -50.87
CA LEU A 259 9.72 -13.80 -51.16
C LEU A 259 8.48 -13.42 -51.99
N GLY A 260 7.93 -12.22 -51.81
CA GLY A 260 6.81 -11.71 -52.60
C GLY A 260 7.17 -11.41 -54.06
N ASP A 261 8.41 -10.97 -54.31
CA ASP A 261 8.90 -10.58 -55.64
C ASP A 261 9.79 -11.65 -56.31
N VAL A 262 9.65 -12.91 -55.90
CA VAL A 262 10.39 -14.06 -56.47
C VAL A 262 10.22 -14.18 -57.99
N ILE A 263 9.02 -13.86 -58.50
CA ILE A 263 8.77 -13.72 -59.94
C ILE A 263 8.66 -12.23 -60.26
N SER A 264 9.61 -11.71 -61.02
CA SER A 264 9.63 -10.30 -61.42
C SER A 264 8.37 -9.90 -62.20
N GLU A 265 7.97 -8.65 -62.09
CA GLU A 265 6.79 -8.14 -62.80
C GLU A 265 6.92 -8.29 -64.32
N ASP A 266 8.13 -8.20 -64.87
CA ASP A 266 8.39 -8.42 -66.29
C ASP A 266 8.07 -9.86 -66.72
N LYS A 267 8.44 -10.87 -65.91
CA LYS A 267 8.06 -12.26 -66.14
C LYS A 267 6.55 -12.44 -66.03
N ARG A 268 5.89 -11.82 -65.04
CA ARG A 268 4.43 -11.86 -64.92
C ARG A 268 3.72 -11.25 -66.14
N ARG A 269 4.23 -10.13 -66.66
CA ARG A 269 3.72 -9.51 -67.91
C ARG A 269 3.89 -10.44 -69.11
N LEU A 270 5.04 -11.11 -69.21
CA LEU A 270 5.30 -12.10 -70.25
C LEU A 270 4.33 -13.27 -70.16
N TRP A 271 4.08 -13.80 -68.97
CA TRP A 271 3.11 -14.87 -68.76
C TRP A 271 1.69 -14.47 -69.19
N ARG A 272 1.25 -13.24 -68.85
CA ARG A 272 -0.06 -12.73 -69.30
C ARG A 272 -0.15 -12.65 -70.82
N ALA A 273 0.92 -12.25 -71.50
CA ALA A 273 0.96 -12.20 -72.96
C ALA A 273 0.90 -13.60 -73.59
N ILE A 274 1.65 -14.57 -73.05
CA ILE A 274 1.60 -15.97 -73.48
C ILE A 274 0.21 -16.55 -73.29
N GLU A 275 -0.39 -16.32 -72.11
CA GLU A 275 -1.72 -16.80 -71.81
C GLU A 275 -2.75 -16.22 -72.78
N LYS A 276 -2.69 -14.91 -73.06
CA LYS A 276 -3.55 -14.27 -74.06
C LYS A 276 -3.41 -14.92 -75.44
N LYS A 277 -2.17 -15.07 -75.92
CA LYS A 277 -1.90 -15.69 -77.22
C LYS A 277 -2.40 -17.13 -77.30
N ARG A 278 -2.21 -17.92 -76.23
CA ARG A 278 -2.69 -19.31 -76.16
C ARG A 278 -4.21 -19.39 -76.23
N ARG A 279 -4.94 -18.45 -75.61
CA ARG A 279 -6.41 -18.38 -75.73
C ARG A 279 -6.85 -18.08 -77.16
N GLU A 280 -6.16 -17.16 -77.84
CA GLU A 280 -6.41 -16.83 -79.26
C GLU A 280 -6.13 -18.02 -80.18
N GLU A 281 -4.97 -18.67 -80.03
CA GLU A 281 -4.62 -19.88 -80.79
C GLU A 281 -5.64 -21.02 -80.56
N ASN A 282 -6.09 -21.20 -79.31
CA ASN A 282 -7.10 -22.20 -78.99
C ASN A 282 -8.48 -21.89 -79.63
N ALA A 283 -8.88 -20.62 -79.72
CA ALA A 283 -10.09 -20.23 -80.42
C ALA A 283 -10.01 -20.59 -81.92
N VAL A 284 -8.90 -20.27 -82.57
CA VAL A 284 -8.69 -20.62 -83.99
C VAL A 284 -8.69 -22.14 -84.19
N LEU A 285 -8.06 -22.91 -83.30
CA LEU A 285 -8.06 -24.37 -83.39
C LEU A 285 -9.47 -24.97 -83.25
N LEU A 286 -10.34 -24.35 -82.45
CA LEU A 286 -11.74 -24.74 -82.35
C LEU A 286 -12.51 -24.43 -83.64
N ASP A 287 -12.28 -23.26 -84.24
CA ASP A 287 -12.89 -22.87 -85.51
C ASP A 287 -12.47 -23.81 -86.65
N ILE A 288 -11.17 -24.14 -86.74
CA ILE A 288 -10.66 -25.11 -87.71
C ILE A 288 -11.35 -26.47 -87.53
N ARG A 289 -11.48 -26.94 -86.28
CA ARG A 289 -12.15 -28.21 -85.99
C ARG A 289 -13.61 -28.18 -86.44
N TYR A 290 -14.32 -27.08 -86.21
CA TYR A 290 -15.71 -26.90 -86.63
C TYR A 290 -15.84 -26.94 -88.16
N LEU A 291 -15.02 -26.14 -88.86
CA LEU A 291 -15.01 -26.08 -90.32
C LEU A 291 -14.59 -27.40 -90.98
N GLN A 292 -13.72 -28.18 -90.35
CA GLN A 292 -13.38 -29.53 -90.81
C GLN A 292 -14.60 -30.46 -90.73
N GLY A 293 -15.37 -30.40 -89.63
CA GLY A 293 -16.62 -31.15 -89.49
C GLY A 293 -17.64 -30.80 -90.59
N ASP A 294 -17.86 -29.52 -90.82
CA ASP A 294 -18.78 -29.03 -91.86
C ASP A 294 -18.33 -29.41 -93.27
N ASN A 295 -17.03 -29.31 -93.57
CA ASN A 295 -16.49 -29.73 -94.86
C ASN A 295 -16.69 -31.23 -95.11
N GLU A 296 -16.51 -32.08 -94.09
CA GLU A 296 -16.76 -33.52 -94.23
C GLU A 296 -18.25 -33.82 -94.44
N LEU A 297 -19.16 -33.08 -93.82
CA LEU A 297 -20.61 -33.16 -94.09
C LEU A 297 -20.93 -32.75 -95.53
N LEU A 298 -20.40 -31.61 -95.98
CA LEU A 298 -20.61 -31.10 -97.34
C LEU A 298 -20.04 -32.04 -98.41
N LYS A 299 -18.88 -32.66 -98.18
CA LYS A 299 -18.32 -33.69 -99.08
C LYS A 299 -19.25 -34.89 -99.22
N LYS A 300 -19.81 -35.39 -98.11
CA LYS A 300 -20.79 -36.48 -98.14
C LYS A 300 -22.02 -36.10 -98.95
N TRP A 301 -22.56 -34.91 -98.74
CA TRP A 301 -23.73 -34.41 -99.49
C TRP A 301 -23.44 -34.25 -100.99
N ASN A 302 -22.29 -33.68 -101.36
CA ASN A 302 -21.89 -33.54 -102.77
C ASN A 302 -21.66 -34.89 -103.45
N ALA A 303 -21.10 -35.88 -102.74
CA ALA A 303 -20.94 -37.23 -103.27
C ALA A 303 -22.29 -37.91 -103.53
N GLU A 304 -23.30 -37.63 -102.71
CA GLU A 304 -24.66 -38.16 -102.89
C GLU A 304 -25.37 -37.50 -104.07
N LEU A 305 -25.26 -36.18 -104.21
CA LEU A 305 -25.82 -35.44 -105.35
C LEU A 305 -25.22 -35.87 -106.69
N LYS A 306 -23.93 -36.22 -106.75
CA LYS A 306 -23.28 -36.70 -107.98
C LYS A 306 -23.70 -38.10 -108.42
N LYS A 307 -24.41 -38.85 -107.58
CA LYS A 307 -24.95 -40.18 -107.92
C LYS A 307 -26.36 -40.12 -108.52
N GLN A 308 -27.00 -38.95 -108.49
CA GLN A 308 -28.29 -38.66 -109.12
C GLN A 308 -28.05 -38.17 -110.55
#